data_AF-A0A958DJN0-F1
#
_entry.id   AF-A0A958DJN0-F1
#
_cell.length_a   1.000
_cell.length_b   1.000
_cell.length_c   1.000
_cell.angle_alpha   90.00
_cell.angle_beta   90.00
_cell.angle_gamma   90.00
#
_symmetry.space_group_name_H-M   'P 1'
#
loop_
_entity.id
_entity.type
_entity.pdbx_description
1 polymer ?
#
loop_
_entity_poly.entity_id
_entity_poly.type
_entity_poly.pdbx_seq_one_letter_code
_entity_poly.pdbx_strand_id
1 'polypeptide(L)'
;GNYPPNANLVAAMASGVDLSGYFGATLEFYTKYELETGFDYGYLEASTDGGASWLSLKTYNGEGVVTTFTLETVDIGAFAGSSDFRVRFRVVTDGGYET
;
A
#
# COMPACT_ATOMS: atom_id res chain seq x y z
N GLY A 1 16.37 -3.72 -1.49
CA GLY A 1 15.90 -4.54 -2.63
C GLY A 1 15.60 -3.65 -3.80
N ASN A 2 16.28 -3.80 -4.95
CA ASN A 2 16.49 -2.72 -5.92
C ASN A 2 15.23 -1.98 -6.43
N TYR A 3 15.17 -0.69 -6.16
CA TYR A 3 14.28 0.30 -6.79
C TYR A 3 15.09 1.52 -7.26
N PRO A 4 14.60 2.30 -8.24
CA PRO A 4 15.28 3.50 -8.73
C PRO A 4 15.14 4.70 -7.77
N PRO A 5 16.16 5.59 -7.75
CA PRO A 5 16.06 6.88 -7.06
C PRO A 5 15.11 7.83 -7.79
N ASN A 6 14.59 8.82 -7.07
CA ASN A 6 13.68 9.88 -7.53
C ASN A 6 12.41 9.33 -8.20
N ALA A 7 11.88 8.23 -7.67
CA ALA A 7 10.80 7.50 -8.29
C ALA A 7 9.47 7.69 -7.56
N ASN A 8 8.38 7.59 -8.33
CA ASN A 8 7.04 7.41 -7.81
C ASN A 8 6.40 6.21 -8.52
N LEU A 9 6.57 5.04 -7.92
CA LEU A 9 6.16 3.75 -8.49
C LEU A 9 4.80 3.36 -7.93
N VAL A 10 3.89 2.91 -8.79
CA VAL A 10 2.53 2.53 -8.40
C VAL A 10 2.16 1.18 -8.98
N ALA A 11 1.64 0.30 -8.13
CA ALA A 11 0.91 -0.91 -8.51
C ALA A 11 -0.51 -0.80 -7.97
N ALA A 12 -1.49 -0.59 -8.84
CA ALA A 12 -2.90 -0.41 -8.47
C ALA A 12 -3.78 -1.53 -9.02
N MET A 13 -4.84 -1.89 -8.28
CA MET A 13 -5.87 -2.80 -8.77
C MET A 13 -6.56 -2.23 -10.03
N ALA A 14 -6.63 -3.04 -11.09
CA ALA A 14 -7.30 -2.66 -12.33
C ALA A 14 -8.83 -2.56 -12.17
N SER A 15 -9.40 -3.39 -11.30
CA SER A 15 -10.82 -3.43 -10.96
C SER A 15 -10.99 -3.50 -9.44
N GLY A 16 -12.04 -2.88 -8.91
CA GLY A 16 -12.33 -2.99 -7.48
C GLY A 16 -13.09 -4.24 -7.10
N VAL A 17 -13.24 -4.38 -5.79
CA VAL A 17 -14.02 -5.40 -5.11
C VAL A 17 -15.31 -4.76 -4.62
N ASP A 18 -16.44 -5.43 -4.86
CA ASP A 18 -17.73 -5.01 -4.34
C ASP A 18 -17.87 -5.45 -2.87
N LEU A 19 -17.87 -4.48 -1.97
CA LEU A 19 -18.07 -4.65 -0.54
C LEU A 19 -19.47 -4.18 -0.08
N SER A 20 -20.38 -3.87 -1.02
CA SER A 20 -21.68 -3.23 -0.72
C SER A 20 -22.62 -4.07 0.15
N GLY A 21 -22.49 -5.40 0.07
CA GLY A 21 -23.28 -6.35 0.86
C GLY A 21 -22.68 -6.74 2.20
N TYR A 22 -21.54 -6.17 2.61
CA TYR A 22 -20.80 -6.58 3.79
C TYR A 22 -20.83 -5.48 4.87
N PHE A 23 -20.69 -5.90 6.14
CA PHE A 23 -20.66 -5.00 7.31
C PHE A 23 -19.23 -4.79 7.87
N GLY A 24 -18.25 -5.46 7.29
CA GLY A 24 -16.85 -5.40 7.67
C GLY A 24 -15.99 -6.16 6.67
N ALA A 25 -14.71 -5.82 6.60
CA ALA A 25 -13.76 -6.46 5.70
C ALA A 25 -12.34 -6.34 6.26
N THR A 26 -11.49 -7.31 5.92
CA THR A 26 -10.08 -7.36 6.30
C THR A 26 -9.25 -7.57 5.05
N LEU A 27 -8.15 -6.83 4.92
CA LEU A 27 -7.15 -7.01 3.88
C LEU A 27 -5.92 -7.70 4.47
N GLU A 28 -5.50 -8.78 3.82
CA GLU A 28 -4.32 -9.54 4.21
C GLU A 28 -3.36 -9.68 3.04
N PHE A 29 -2.07 -9.46 3.29
CA PHE A 29 -1.01 -9.65 2.30
C PHE A 29 0.32 -9.87 2.99
N TYR A 30 1.24 -10.57 2.33
CA TYR A 30 2.62 -10.68 2.79
C TYR A 30 3.44 -9.51 2.27
N THR A 31 4.26 -8.92 3.14
CA THR A 31 5.19 -7.84 2.78
C THR A 31 6.61 -8.15 3.24
N LYS A 32 7.57 -7.63 2.47
CA LYS A 32 9.00 -7.57 2.80
C LYS A 32 9.55 -6.33 2.11
N TYR A 33 10.30 -5.49 2.81
CA TYR A 33 10.86 -4.27 2.25
C TYR A 33 12.19 -3.88 2.90
N GLU A 34 12.92 -3.05 2.18
CA GLU A 34 14.21 -2.47 2.56
C GLU A 34 14.21 -1.09 1.93
N LEU A 35 13.97 -0.05 2.75
CA LEU A 35 13.73 1.33 2.30
C LEU A 35 14.68 2.27 3.03
N GLU A 36 15.24 3.29 2.38
CA GLU A 36 16.10 4.26 3.08
C GLU A 36 15.35 4.91 4.25
N THR A 37 15.91 4.78 5.45
CA THR A 37 15.24 5.20 6.67
C THR A 37 15.09 6.72 6.70
N GLY A 38 13.85 7.22 6.76
CA GLY A 38 13.55 8.66 6.76
C GLY A 38 13.49 9.33 5.38
N PHE A 39 13.75 8.61 4.28
CA PHE A 39 13.80 9.18 2.93
C PHE A 39 12.85 8.48 1.96
N ASP A 40 12.90 7.15 1.92
CA ASP A 40 12.06 6.35 1.02
C ASP A 40 10.85 5.77 1.72
N TYR A 41 9.70 5.81 1.07
CA TYR A 41 8.44 5.40 1.67
C TYR A 41 7.63 4.49 0.75
N GLY A 42 7.19 3.37 1.31
CA GLY A 42 6.13 2.56 0.78
C GLY A 42 4.79 2.98 1.39
N TYR A 43 3.71 2.88 0.62
CA TYR A 43 2.36 3.17 1.06
C TYR A 43 1.40 2.07 0.60
N LEU A 44 0.52 1.65 1.50
CA LEU A 44 -0.73 0.98 1.15
C LEU A 44 -1.82 2.04 1.14
N GLU A 45 -2.49 2.20 0.01
CA GLU A 45 -3.53 3.21 -0.17
C GLU A 45 -4.81 2.58 -0.72
N ALA A 46 -5.96 3.14 -0.36
CA ALA A 46 -7.28 2.67 -0.78
C ALA A 46 -8.08 3.73 -1.53
N SER A 47 -8.95 3.29 -2.43
CA SER A 47 -9.88 4.13 -3.20
C SER A 47 -11.27 3.52 -3.23
N THR A 48 -12.28 4.37 -3.25
CA THR A 48 -13.70 4.01 -3.44
C THR A 48 -14.35 4.75 -4.61
N ASP A 49 -13.55 5.45 -5.41
CA ASP A 49 -14.01 6.34 -6.49
C ASP A 49 -13.39 5.99 -7.85
N GLY A 50 -13.17 4.69 -8.09
CA GLY A 50 -12.56 4.21 -9.34
C GLY A 50 -11.08 4.57 -9.49
N GLY A 51 -10.40 4.94 -8.39
CA GLY A 51 -8.99 5.31 -8.38
C GLY A 51 -8.73 6.80 -8.66
N ALA A 52 -9.75 7.65 -8.59
CA ALA A 52 -9.60 9.09 -8.77
C ALA A 52 -8.89 9.75 -7.58
N SER A 53 -9.15 9.27 -6.36
CA SER A 53 -8.45 9.66 -5.14
C SER A 53 -8.06 8.44 -4.31
N TRP A 54 -7.04 8.62 -3.45
CA TRP A 54 -6.43 7.54 -2.69
C TRP A 54 -6.16 7.98 -1.25
N LEU A 55 -6.65 7.21 -0.28
CA LEU A 55 -6.44 7.38 1.15
C LEU A 55 -5.30 6.46 1.62
N SER A 56 -4.30 7.00 2.33
CA SER A 56 -3.22 6.19 2.90
C SER A 56 -3.72 5.40 4.11
N LEU A 57 -3.61 4.07 4.05
CA LEU A 57 -3.94 3.14 5.14
C LEU A 57 -2.72 2.83 6.01
N LYS A 58 -1.56 2.65 5.37
CA LYS A 58 -0.29 2.33 6.04
C LYS A 58 0.87 3.02 5.32
N THR A 59 1.88 3.38 6.10
CA THR A 59 3.17 3.86 5.63
C THR A 59 4.25 2.89 6.08
N TYR A 60 5.14 2.53 5.16
CA TYR A 60 6.30 1.68 5.36
C TYR A 60 7.56 2.51 5.16
N ASN A 61 8.52 2.35 6.07
CA ASN A 61 9.82 2.98 5.99
C ASN A 61 10.81 2.14 6.81
N GLY A 62 12.07 2.17 6.42
CA GLY A 62 13.16 1.61 7.20
C GLY A 62 13.91 0.49 6.51
N GLU A 63 15.21 0.48 6.75
CA GLU A 63 16.16 -0.51 6.27
C GLU A 63 16.23 -1.66 7.27
N GLY A 64 16.21 -2.91 6.79
CA GLY A 64 16.35 -4.09 7.65
C GLY A 64 15.20 -4.32 8.64
N VAL A 65 14.06 -3.62 8.50
CA VAL A 65 12.92 -3.74 9.43
C VAL A 65 12.12 -5.03 9.19
N VAL A 66 11.75 -5.30 7.95
CA VAL A 66 10.99 -6.50 7.56
C VAL A 66 11.82 -7.32 6.57
N THR A 67 12.66 -8.21 7.10
CA THR A 67 13.67 -8.96 6.32
C THR A 67 13.18 -10.29 5.75
N THR A 68 12.07 -10.80 6.27
CA THR A 68 11.33 -11.97 5.77
C THR A 68 9.91 -11.56 5.39
N PHE A 69 9.26 -12.29 4.48
CA PHE A 69 7.84 -12.07 4.19
C PHE A 69 7.02 -12.23 5.47
N THR A 70 6.37 -11.15 5.88
CA THR A 70 5.54 -11.08 7.08
C THR A 70 4.10 -10.78 6.66
N LEU A 71 3.15 -11.50 7.26
CA LEU A 71 1.73 -11.27 7.04
C LEU A 71 1.33 -9.94 7.67
N GLU A 72 0.79 -9.03 6.86
CA GLU A 72 0.09 -7.83 7.30
C GLU A 72 -1.42 -8.10 7.28
N THR A 73 -2.10 -7.64 8.33
CA THR A 73 -3.55 -7.68 8.45
C THR A 73 -4.03 -6.26 8.71
N VAL A 74 -4.87 -5.73 7.82
CA VAL A 74 -5.38 -4.36 7.87
C VAL A 74 -6.90 -4.41 7.93
N ASP A 75 -7.48 -3.80 8.96
CA ASP A 75 -8.93 -3.58 9.03
C ASP A 75 -9.33 -2.55 7.98
N ILE A 76 -10.21 -2.97 7.06
CA ILE A 76 -10.79 -2.14 6.01
C ILE A 76 -12.32 -2.08 6.16
N GLY A 77 -12.85 -2.37 7.35
CA GLY A 77 -14.28 -2.32 7.66
C GLY A 77 -14.90 -0.94 7.44
N ALA A 78 -14.10 0.13 7.52
CA ALA A 78 -14.53 1.48 7.15
C ALA A 78 -14.94 1.63 5.67
N PHE A 79 -14.56 0.68 4.81
CA PHE A 79 -14.91 0.65 3.39
C PHE A 79 -16.03 -0.33 3.06
N ALA A 80 -16.55 -1.05 4.06
CA ALA A 80 -17.75 -1.86 3.91
C ALA A 80 -18.92 -0.98 3.40
N GLY A 81 -19.74 -1.51 2.50
CA GLY A 81 -20.76 -0.72 1.80
C GLY A 81 -20.30 -0.11 0.46
N SER A 82 -18.99 -0.06 0.17
CA SER A 82 -18.49 0.43 -1.13
C SER A 82 -18.68 -0.61 -2.24
N SER A 83 -19.20 -0.19 -3.40
CA SER A 83 -19.30 -1.06 -4.59
C SER A 83 -18.03 -1.14 -5.44
N ASP A 84 -17.02 -0.31 -5.15
CA ASP A 84 -15.76 -0.27 -5.90
C ASP A 84 -14.59 0.02 -4.96
N PHE A 85 -14.26 -0.91 -4.06
CA PHE A 85 -13.08 -0.80 -3.21
C PHE A 85 -11.82 -1.27 -3.95
N ARG A 86 -10.78 -0.43 -3.97
CA ARG A 86 -9.48 -0.73 -4.60
C ARG A 86 -8.35 -0.45 -3.64
N VAL A 87 -7.24 -1.16 -3.81
CA VAL A 87 -5.97 -0.80 -3.20
C VAL A 87 -4.89 -0.54 -4.25
N ARG A 88 -3.89 0.25 -3.86
CA ARG A 88 -2.61 0.35 -4.54
C ARG A 88 -1.46 0.30 -3.55
N PHE A 89 -0.33 -0.20 -4.02
CA PHE A 89 0.96 0.01 -3.39
C PHE A 89 1.68 1.13 -4.12
N ARG A 90 2.21 2.09 -3.38
CA ARG A 90 2.99 3.20 -3.93
C ARG A 90 4.33 3.29 -3.23
N VAL A 91 5.41 3.45 -3.99
CA VAL A 91 6.75 3.70 -3.46
C VAL A 91 7.21 5.06 -3.93
N VAL A 92 7.66 5.91 -3.02
CA VAL A 92 8.27 7.21 -3.31
C VAL A 92 9.68 7.20 -2.78
N THR A 93 10.63 7.59 -3.63
CA THR A 93 12.06 7.59 -3.30
C THR A 93 12.65 8.96 -3.55
N ASP A 94 13.67 9.31 -2.79
CA ASP A 94 14.41 10.56 -2.98
C ASP A 94 15.61 10.35 -3.92
N GLY A 95 16.50 11.34 -4.02
CA GLY A 95 17.69 11.22 -4.88
C GLY A 95 18.90 10.56 -4.20
N GLY A 96 18.69 10.02 -3.00
CA GLY A 96 19.69 9.57 -2.04
C GLY A 96 20.11 8.12 -2.24
N TYR A 97 20.24 7.41 -1.11
CA TYR A 97 20.86 6.10 -1.05
C TYR A 97 19.80 5.01 -1.17
N GLU A 98 19.83 4.31 -2.29
CA GLU A 98 18.94 3.17 -2.52
C GLU A 98 19.55 1.88 -1.95
N THR A 99 18.74 1.09 -1.25
CA THR A 99 19.13 -0.18 -0.60
C THR A 99 18.76 -1.43 -1.40
#